data_AF-A0A930AIT8-F1
#
_entry.id   AF-A0A930AIT8-F1
#
_cell.length_a   1.000
_cell.length_b   1.000
_cell.length_c   1.000
_cell.angle_alpha   90.00
_cell.angle_beta   90.00
_cell.angle_gamma   90.00
#
_symmetry.space_group_name_H-M   'P 1'
#
loop_
_entity.id
_entity.type
_entity.pdbx_description
1 polymer ?
#
loop_
_entity_poly.entity_id
_entity_poly.type
_entity_poly.pdbx_seq_one_letter_code
_entity_poly.pdbx_strand_id
1 'polypeptide(L)'
;SGLNAYVVADLRHLGPEVIIEKLHGIRDLAMTFEHCDPLVQPVPIRPTCHYTMGGIDVVDYKTCACELPGLFSSGEASCISIHGANRLGGNSLADGVVFGKVSGAGAADYAETHEQPNVDAELAAAAKAWEAKFTEVTTREGGRPVVEIRDALADAMWNKVGIFRNEDGITEALKEIDQLMEDYKTCYVGDPERT
;
A
#
# COMPACT_ATOMS: atom_id res chain seq x y z
N SER A 1 14.58 -17.94 -6.44
CA SER A 1 13.65 -16.81 -6.57
C SER A 1 14.43 -15.52 -6.70
N GLY A 2 13.83 -14.46 -7.25
CA GLY A 2 14.47 -13.13 -7.35
C GLY A 2 14.78 -12.47 -6.00
N LEU A 3 14.26 -13.02 -4.90
CA LEU A 3 14.49 -12.53 -3.53
C LEU A 3 15.95 -12.58 -3.06
N ASN A 4 16.80 -13.42 -3.67
CA ASN A 4 18.22 -13.48 -3.31
C ASN A 4 19.12 -12.74 -4.33
N ALA A 5 18.54 -12.23 -5.42
CA ALA A 5 19.26 -11.49 -6.44
C ALA A 5 19.31 -10.00 -6.07
N TYR A 6 20.48 -9.39 -6.22
CA TYR A 6 20.69 -7.96 -6.01
C TYR A 6 21.74 -7.43 -6.98
N VAL A 7 21.79 -6.12 -7.14
CA VAL A 7 22.92 -5.40 -7.72
C VAL A 7 23.54 -4.53 -6.63
N VAL A 8 24.71 -3.96 -6.87
CA VAL A 8 25.36 -3.10 -5.88
C VAL A 8 25.33 -1.64 -6.29
N ALA A 9 25.06 -0.75 -5.33
CA ALA A 9 25.23 0.68 -5.45
C ALA A 9 26.60 1.08 -4.90
N ASP A 10 27.52 1.50 -5.77
CA ASP A 10 28.83 2.00 -5.34
C ASP A 10 28.80 3.51 -5.17
N LEU A 11 28.81 3.98 -3.92
CA LEU A 11 28.78 5.41 -3.58
C LEU A 11 30.18 6.00 -3.35
N ARG A 12 31.23 5.17 -3.31
CA ARG A 12 32.58 5.57 -2.87
C ARG A 12 33.20 6.67 -3.73
N HIS A 13 32.80 6.73 -4.99
CA HIS A 13 33.21 7.76 -5.95
C HIS A 13 32.79 9.18 -5.54
N LEU A 14 31.80 9.35 -4.65
CA LEU A 14 31.36 10.64 -4.13
C LEU A 14 32.32 11.23 -3.08
N GLY A 15 33.18 10.40 -2.49
CA GLY A 15 34.10 10.78 -1.43
C GLY A 15 33.47 10.80 -0.03
N PRO A 16 34.30 10.68 1.02
CA PRO A 16 33.82 10.50 2.39
C PRO A 16 33.10 11.72 2.95
N GLU A 17 33.51 12.94 2.59
CA GLU A 17 32.89 14.18 3.07
C GLU A 17 31.43 14.28 2.60
N VAL A 18 31.16 14.09 1.31
CA VAL A 18 29.78 14.04 0.78
C VAL A 18 28.94 12.96 1.46
N ILE A 19 29.48 11.75 1.62
CA ILE A 19 28.73 10.64 2.22
C ILE A 19 28.38 10.93 3.68
N ILE A 20 29.32 11.47 4.45
CA ILE A 20 29.14 11.75 5.88
C ILE A 20 28.24 12.98 6.09
N GLU A 21 28.33 14.01 5.26
CA GLU A 21 27.57 15.24 5.48
C GLU A 21 26.16 15.14 4.88
N LYS A 22 26.07 14.71 3.61
CA LYS A 22 24.82 14.79 2.82
C LYS A 22 24.05 13.48 2.77
N LEU A 23 24.72 12.34 2.92
CA LEU A 23 24.10 11.00 2.81
C LEU A 23 24.17 10.21 4.13
N HIS A 24 24.35 10.88 5.27
CA HIS A 24 24.47 10.22 6.58
C HIS A 24 23.32 9.26 6.86
N GLY A 25 22.08 9.64 6.55
CA GLY A 25 20.92 8.76 6.74
C GLY A 25 20.97 7.49 5.89
N ILE A 26 21.45 7.56 4.65
CA ILE A 26 21.63 6.37 3.79
C ILE A 26 22.73 5.48 4.38
N ARG A 27 23.83 6.08 4.86
CA ARG A 27 24.93 5.36 5.48
C ARG A 27 24.49 4.65 6.76
N ASP A 28 23.74 5.33 7.62
CA ASP A 28 23.23 4.76 8.86
C ASP A 28 22.32 3.55 8.57
N LEU A 29 21.39 3.68 7.62
CA LEU A 29 20.52 2.58 7.19
C LEU A 29 21.33 1.38 6.66
N ALA A 30 22.32 1.62 5.80
CA ALA A 30 23.16 0.56 5.25
C ALA A 30 23.99 -0.15 6.34
N MET A 31 24.51 0.59 7.32
CA MET A 31 25.26 0.01 8.43
C MET A 31 24.36 -0.76 9.41
N THR A 32 23.17 -0.23 9.70
CA THR A 32 22.22 -0.84 10.64
C THR A 32 21.61 -2.12 10.10
N PHE A 33 21.13 -2.11 8.86
CA PHE A 33 20.32 -3.21 8.32
C PHE A 33 21.10 -4.16 7.41
N GLU A 34 22.06 -3.64 6.63
CA GLU A 34 22.85 -4.43 5.67
C GLU A 34 24.26 -4.72 6.19
N HIS A 35 24.61 -4.22 7.39
CA HIS A 35 25.95 -4.31 7.98
C HIS A 35 27.05 -3.87 7.00
N CYS A 36 26.74 -2.83 6.23
CA CYS A 36 27.54 -2.37 5.10
C CYS A 36 27.85 -0.88 5.21
N ASP A 37 29.14 -0.51 5.26
CA ASP A 37 29.54 0.90 5.25
C ASP A 37 29.83 1.37 3.79
N PRO A 38 29.00 2.27 3.21
CA PRO A 38 29.18 2.79 1.85
C PRO A 38 30.47 3.57 1.64
N LEU A 39 31.20 3.93 2.70
CA LEU A 39 32.53 4.53 2.59
C LEU A 39 33.59 3.57 2.06
N VAL A 40 33.46 2.27 2.35
CA VAL A 40 34.51 1.28 2.07
C VAL A 40 34.06 0.21 1.07
N GLN A 41 32.76 -0.10 1.03
CA GLN A 41 32.23 -1.16 0.16
C GLN A 41 30.88 -0.78 -0.48
N PRO A 42 30.56 -1.31 -1.67
CA PRO A 42 29.26 -1.10 -2.32
C PRO A 42 28.08 -1.67 -1.53
N VAL A 43 26.91 -1.01 -1.58
CA VAL A 43 25.70 -1.41 -0.84
C VAL A 43 24.83 -2.33 -1.71
N PRO A 44 24.41 -3.51 -1.22
CA PRO A 44 23.43 -4.35 -1.91
C PRO A 44 22.08 -3.64 -2.06
N ILE A 45 21.55 -3.60 -3.27
CA ILE A 45 20.24 -3.00 -3.57
C ILE A 45 19.45 -3.88 -4.54
N ARG A 46 18.12 -3.74 -4.49
CA ARG A 46 17.21 -4.42 -5.41
C ARG A 46 15.98 -3.55 -5.67
N PRO A 47 15.35 -3.65 -6.85
CA PRO A 47 14.05 -3.04 -7.05
C PRO A 47 12.99 -3.63 -6.12
N THR A 48 12.13 -2.78 -5.57
CA THR A 48 11.01 -3.17 -4.70
C THR A 48 9.76 -2.38 -5.09
N CYS A 49 8.58 -2.82 -4.62
CA CYS A 49 7.38 -2.01 -4.70
C CYS A 49 7.59 -0.72 -3.88
N HIS A 50 7.22 0.43 -4.43
CA HIS A 50 7.49 1.73 -3.81
C HIS A 50 6.26 2.65 -3.74
N TYR A 51 5.46 2.73 -4.79
CA TYR A 51 4.32 3.65 -4.86
C TYR A 51 3.16 3.00 -5.61
N THR A 52 1.94 3.28 -5.17
CA THR A 52 0.71 2.80 -5.81
C THR A 52 0.07 3.93 -6.61
N MET A 53 0.11 3.83 -7.94
CA MET A 53 -0.52 4.84 -8.81
C MET A 53 -2.04 4.68 -8.93
N GLY A 54 -2.54 3.46 -8.79
CA GLY A 54 -3.98 3.19 -8.72
C GLY A 54 -4.55 3.52 -7.35
N GLY A 55 -5.86 3.41 -7.19
CA GLY A 55 -6.53 3.73 -5.94
C GLY A 55 -8.03 3.92 -6.14
N ILE A 56 -8.67 4.61 -5.18
CA ILE A 56 -10.07 4.99 -5.28
C ILE A 56 -10.23 5.99 -6.43
N ASP A 57 -11.11 5.67 -7.38
CA ASP A 57 -11.34 6.52 -8.55
C ASP A 57 -11.94 7.88 -8.17
N VAL A 58 -11.34 8.94 -8.68
CA VAL A 58 -11.77 10.34 -8.46
C VAL A 58 -12.37 10.83 -9.77
N VAL A 59 -13.69 10.98 -9.79
CA VAL A 59 -14.45 11.37 -10.99
C VAL A 59 -14.41 12.87 -11.25
N ASP A 60 -14.15 13.68 -10.22
CA ASP A 60 -13.92 15.12 -10.36
C ASP A 60 -12.64 15.56 -9.64
N TYR A 61 -11.57 15.78 -10.40
CA TYR A 61 -10.27 16.23 -9.88
C TYR A 61 -10.30 17.65 -9.26
N LYS A 62 -11.33 18.46 -9.54
CA LYS A 62 -11.42 19.83 -9.00
C LYS A 62 -11.91 19.88 -7.57
N THR A 63 -12.61 18.85 -7.14
CA THR A 63 -13.13 18.68 -5.78
C THR A 63 -12.58 17.44 -5.10
N CYS A 64 -11.93 16.55 -5.86
CA CYS A 64 -11.54 15.20 -5.48
C CYS A 64 -12.72 14.29 -5.10
N ALA A 65 -13.91 14.57 -5.64
CA ALA A 65 -15.09 13.75 -5.42
C ALA A 65 -14.96 12.38 -6.12
N CYS A 66 -15.40 11.34 -5.44
CA CYS A 66 -15.54 9.99 -5.99
C CYS A 66 -16.94 9.78 -6.58
N GLU A 67 -17.18 8.64 -7.24
CA GLU A 67 -18.50 8.31 -7.80
C GLU A 67 -19.59 8.22 -6.72
N LEU A 68 -19.24 7.78 -5.51
CA LEU A 68 -20.14 7.76 -4.37
C LEU A 68 -20.29 9.17 -3.78
N PRO A 69 -21.51 9.76 -3.76
CA PRO A 69 -21.72 11.09 -3.19
C PRO A 69 -21.30 11.17 -1.72
N GLY A 70 -20.56 12.22 -1.37
CA GLY A 70 -20.00 12.41 -0.02
C GLY A 70 -18.69 11.68 0.25
N LEU A 71 -18.19 10.87 -0.69
CA LEU A 71 -16.85 10.28 -0.63
C LEU A 71 -15.86 11.13 -1.42
N PHE A 72 -14.73 11.44 -0.79
CA PHE A 72 -13.62 12.17 -1.37
C PHE A 72 -12.33 11.39 -1.13
N SER A 73 -11.40 11.40 -2.08
CA SER A 73 -10.12 10.70 -1.95
C SER A 73 -8.98 11.55 -2.51
N SER A 74 -7.82 11.51 -1.85
CA SER A 74 -6.63 12.25 -2.29
C SER A 74 -5.33 11.57 -1.86
N GLY A 75 -4.21 11.92 -2.49
CA GLY A 75 -2.90 11.32 -2.23
C GLY A 75 -2.80 9.89 -2.75
N GLU A 76 -1.92 9.08 -2.16
CA GLU A 76 -1.61 7.72 -2.66
C GLU A 76 -2.80 6.74 -2.59
N ALA A 77 -3.82 7.03 -1.78
CA ALA A 77 -5.05 6.22 -1.76
C ALA A 77 -5.97 6.47 -2.97
N SER A 78 -5.71 7.51 -3.75
CA SER A 78 -6.59 8.00 -4.82
C SER A 78 -6.02 7.74 -6.21
N CYS A 79 -6.91 7.54 -7.17
CA CYS A 79 -6.61 7.54 -8.58
C CYS A 79 -7.12 8.83 -9.22
N ILE A 80 -6.46 9.97 -8.92
CA ILE A 80 -6.71 11.26 -9.60
C ILE A 80 -6.16 11.26 -11.04
N SER A 81 -5.47 10.18 -11.43
CA SER A 81 -4.92 9.93 -12.77
C SER A 81 -3.81 10.88 -13.23
N ILE A 82 -3.32 11.79 -12.37
CA ILE A 82 -2.18 12.68 -12.68
C ILE A 82 -0.85 11.94 -12.85
N HIS A 83 -0.73 10.74 -12.28
CA HIS A 83 0.49 9.92 -12.34
C HIS A 83 0.51 8.95 -13.54
N GLY A 84 -0.64 8.72 -14.19
CA GLY A 84 -0.82 7.67 -15.19
C GLY A 84 -0.29 6.33 -14.68
N ALA A 85 0.47 5.62 -15.54
CA ALA A 85 1.08 4.33 -15.18
C ALA A 85 2.46 4.45 -14.51
N ASN A 86 3.03 5.66 -14.38
CA ASN A 86 4.36 5.85 -13.80
C ASN A 86 4.53 7.26 -13.23
N ARG A 87 4.52 7.38 -11.90
CA ARG A 87 4.69 8.64 -11.17
C ARG A 87 6.12 9.20 -11.33
N LEU A 88 6.22 10.51 -11.54
CA LEU A 88 7.52 11.21 -11.54
C LEU A 88 8.05 11.41 -10.11
N GLY A 89 9.31 11.04 -9.88
CA GLY A 89 10.00 11.19 -8.59
C GLY A 89 9.87 12.60 -7.99
N GLY A 90 9.60 12.68 -6.68
CA GLY A 90 9.34 13.94 -5.96
C GLY A 90 7.85 14.34 -5.85
N ASN A 91 6.97 13.82 -6.72
CA ASN A 91 5.58 14.31 -6.79
C ASN A 91 4.58 13.77 -5.75
N SER A 92 4.74 12.59 -5.12
CA SER A 92 3.77 12.04 -4.16
C SER A 92 3.49 12.92 -2.95
N LEU A 93 4.51 13.61 -2.40
CA LEU A 93 4.28 14.54 -1.29
C LEU A 93 3.53 15.79 -1.77
N ALA A 94 3.88 16.30 -2.96
CA ALA A 94 3.18 17.41 -3.57
C ALA A 94 1.73 17.06 -3.88
N ASP A 95 1.47 15.86 -4.39
CA ASP A 95 0.14 15.30 -4.62
C ASP A 95 -0.66 15.29 -3.31
N GLY A 96 -0.14 14.66 -2.26
CA GLY A 96 -0.82 14.62 -0.95
C GLY A 96 -1.15 16.01 -0.38
N VAL A 97 -0.24 16.97 -0.50
CA VAL A 97 -0.46 18.34 0.01
C VAL A 97 -1.45 19.12 -0.86
N VAL A 98 -1.29 19.09 -2.19
CA VAL A 98 -2.12 19.84 -3.12
C VAL A 98 -3.53 19.27 -3.15
N PHE A 99 -3.67 17.98 -3.41
CA PHE A 99 -4.98 17.35 -3.52
C PHE A 99 -5.61 17.08 -2.15
N GLY A 100 -4.85 17.03 -1.06
CA GLY A 100 -5.39 17.07 0.29
C GLY A 100 -6.10 18.41 0.59
N LYS A 101 -5.56 19.53 0.09
CA LYS A 101 -6.25 20.83 0.18
C LYS A 101 -7.51 20.87 -0.69
N VAL A 102 -7.42 20.33 -1.91
CA VAL A 102 -8.56 20.30 -2.85
C VAL A 102 -9.69 19.40 -2.32
N SER A 103 -9.36 18.19 -1.87
CA SER A 103 -10.33 17.25 -1.29
C SER A 103 -10.94 17.78 0.00
N GLY A 104 -10.15 18.43 0.86
CA GLY A 104 -10.65 19.07 2.06
C GLY A 104 -11.64 20.19 1.77
N ALA A 105 -11.37 21.02 0.75
CA ALA A 105 -12.32 22.06 0.32
C ALA A 105 -13.58 21.45 -0.30
N GLY A 106 -13.45 20.45 -1.18
CA GLY A 106 -14.58 19.76 -1.80
C GLY A 106 -15.49 19.08 -0.77
N ALA A 107 -14.89 18.41 0.23
CA ALA A 107 -15.63 17.78 1.31
C ALA A 107 -16.34 18.80 2.22
N ALA A 108 -15.70 19.95 2.50
CA ALA A 108 -16.31 21.03 3.27
C ALA A 108 -17.51 21.65 2.53
N ASP A 109 -17.35 22.00 1.25
CA ASP A 109 -18.43 22.54 0.42
C ASP A 109 -19.60 21.55 0.30
N TYR A 110 -19.31 20.26 0.16
CA TYR A 110 -20.32 19.22 0.14
C TYR A 110 -21.09 19.15 1.48
N ALA A 111 -20.38 19.17 2.61
CA ALA A 111 -20.98 19.12 3.94
C ALA A 111 -21.81 20.37 4.26
N GLU A 112 -21.44 21.56 3.75
CA GLU A 112 -22.23 22.79 3.94
C GLU A 112 -23.52 22.81 3.10
N THR A 113 -23.51 22.13 1.95
CA THR A 113 -24.61 22.18 0.97
C THR A 113 -25.55 20.97 1.01
N HIS A 114 -25.18 19.92 1.75
CA HIS A 114 -25.97 18.69 1.87
C HIS A 114 -26.40 18.48 3.32
N GLU A 115 -27.68 18.14 3.50
CA GLU A 115 -28.18 17.74 4.80
C GLU A 115 -27.66 16.36 5.17
N GLN A 116 -27.30 16.18 6.45
CA GLN A 116 -26.98 14.86 6.97
C GLN A 116 -28.28 14.05 7.08
N PRO A 117 -28.42 12.93 6.34
CA PRO A 117 -29.61 12.10 6.48
C PRO A 117 -29.64 11.46 7.88
N ASN A 118 -30.83 11.34 8.47
CA ASN A 118 -30.99 10.55 9.67
C ASN A 118 -30.91 9.06 9.29
N VAL A 119 -29.78 8.44 9.63
CA VAL A 119 -29.45 7.04 9.35
C VAL A 119 -29.11 6.29 10.63
N ASP A 120 -29.58 6.76 11.79
CA ASP A 120 -29.16 6.20 13.09
C ASP A 120 -29.51 4.71 13.22
N ALA A 121 -30.67 4.29 12.70
CA ALA A 121 -31.10 2.90 12.73
C ALA A 121 -30.26 2.01 11.80
N GLU A 122 -30.01 2.47 10.58
CA GLU A 122 -29.18 1.79 9.58
C GLU A 122 -27.72 1.71 10.03
N LEU A 123 -27.18 2.80 10.61
CA LEU A 123 -25.84 2.86 11.15
C LEU A 123 -25.69 1.90 12.34
N ALA A 124 -26.65 1.87 13.27
CA ALA A 124 -26.64 0.93 14.38
C ALA A 124 -26.71 -0.53 13.90
N ALA A 125 -27.53 -0.82 12.88
CA ALA A 125 -27.59 -2.15 12.28
C ALA A 125 -26.27 -2.54 11.58
N ALA A 126 -25.66 -1.62 10.83
CA ALA A 126 -24.39 -1.83 10.15
C ALA A 126 -23.24 -2.05 11.15
N ALA A 127 -23.17 -1.22 12.21
CA ALA A 127 -22.19 -1.37 13.28
C ALA A 127 -22.31 -2.73 13.97
N LYS A 128 -23.54 -3.14 14.33
CA LYS A 128 -23.80 -4.45 14.94
C LYS A 128 -23.43 -5.62 14.01
N ALA A 129 -23.71 -5.50 12.71
CA ALA A 129 -23.32 -6.51 11.73
C ALA A 129 -21.79 -6.62 11.61
N TRP A 130 -21.09 -5.48 11.65
CA TRP A 130 -19.62 -5.45 11.65
C TRP A 130 -19.03 -6.06 12.92
N GLU A 131 -19.56 -5.72 14.11
CA GLU A 131 -19.14 -6.31 15.39
C GLU A 131 -19.36 -7.82 15.43
N ALA A 132 -20.50 -8.29 14.92
CA ALA A 132 -20.78 -9.71 14.78
C ALA A 132 -19.77 -10.39 13.85
N LYS A 133 -19.44 -9.75 12.71
CA LYS A 133 -18.44 -10.26 11.76
C LYS A 133 -17.04 -10.28 12.38
N PHE A 134 -16.66 -9.23 13.10
CA PHE A 134 -15.38 -9.14 13.80
C PHE A 134 -15.25 -10.25 14.85
N THR A 135 -16.29 -10.45 15.66
CA THR A 135 -16.34 -11.53 16.66
C THR A 135 -16.25 -12.89 15.98
N GLU A 136 -17.05 -13.12 14.94
CA GLU A 136 -17.02 -14.36 14.16
C GLU A 136 -15.62 -14.66 13.62
N VAL A 137 -14.97 -13.71 12.97
CA VAL A 137 -13.61 -13.89 12.40
C VAL A 137 -12.55 -14.13 13.48
N THR A 138 -12.58 -13.37 14.58
CA THR A 138 -11.55 -13.43 15.63
C THR A 138 -11.69 -14.63 16.57
N THR A 139 -12.85 -15.30 16.58
CA THR A 139 -13.11 -16.50 17.40
C THR A 139 -12.96 -17.82 16.63
N ARG A 140 -12.63 -17.80 15.34
CA ARG A 140 -12.41 -19.03 14.57
C ARG A 140 -11.19 -19.78 15.12
N GLU A 141 -11.33 -21.10 15.24
CA GLU A 141 -10.26 -22.00 15.71
C GLU A 141 -9.71 -22.91 14.59
N GLY A 142 -10.22 -22.77 13.36
CA GLY A 142 -9.87 -23.64 12.24
C GLY A 142 -9.87 -22.90 10.90
N GLY A 143 -9.34 -23.57 9.89
CA GLY A 143 -9.04 -22.99 8.59
C GLY A 143 -7.55 -22.69 8.44
N ARG A 144 -7.18 -21.99 7.36
CA ARG A 144 -5.80 -21.58 7.13
C ARG A 144 -5.45 -20.35 7.98
N PRO A 145 -4.25 -20.26 8.58
CA PRO A 145 -3.84 -19.07 9.32
C PRO A 145 -3.78 -17.84 8.40
N VAL A 146 -4.26 -16.68 8.88
CA VAL A 146 -4.24 -15.43 8.10
C VAL A 146 -2.83 -15.03 7.66
N VAL A 147 -1.81 -15.33 8.47
CA VAL A 147 -0.40 -15.06 8.15
C VAL A 147 0.06 -15.85 6.94
N GLU A 148 -0.37 -17.11 6.79
CA GLU A 148 -0.01 -17.93 5.63
C GLU A 148 -0.71 -17.47 4.36
N ILE A 149 -1.94 -16.94 4.48
CA ILE A 149 -2.67 -16.34 3.35
C ILE A 149 -1.95 -15.06 2.90
N ARG A 150 -1.57 -14.19 3.85
CA ARG A 150 -0.79 -12.98 3.59
C ARG A 150 0.52 -13.31 2.89
N ASP A 151 1.27 -14.28 3.39
CA ASP A 151 2.58 -14.64 2.86
C ASP A 151 2.46 -15.26 1.45
N ALA A 152 1.46 -16.12 1.23
CA ALA A 152 1.19 -16.66 -0.10
C ALA A 152 0.75 -15.57 -1.10
N LEU A 153 -0.05 -14.59 -0.66
CA LEU A 153 -0.39 -13.44 -1.50
C LEU A 153 0.86 -12.63 -1.86
N ALA A 154 1.73 -12.36 -0.88
CA ALA A 154 2.98 -11.64 -1.11
C ALA A 154 3.88 -12.38 -2.11
N ASP A 155 4.00 -13.71 -1.98
CA ASP A 155 4.77 -14.55 -2.90
C ASP A 155 4.17 -14.55 -4.32
N ALA A 156 2.85 -14.66 -4.44
CA ALA A 156 2.17 -14.58 -5.74
C ALA A 156 2.44 -13.25 -6.43
N MET A 157 2.25 -12.14 -5.70
CA MET A 157 2.46 -10.78 -6.23
C MET A 157 3.92 -10.53 -6.59
N TRP A 158 4.87 -10.93 -5.74
CA TRP A 158 6.30 -10.75 -5.96
C TRP A 158 6.79 -11.51 -7.20
N ASN A 159 6.41 -12.78 -7.33
CA ASN A 159 6.94 -13.64 -8.38
C ASN A 159 6.22 -13.46 -9.73
N LYS A 160 4.96 -13.03 -9.74
CA LYS A 160 4.11 -13.03 -10.94
C LYS A 160 3.62 -11.64 -11.38
N VAL A 161 3.64 -10.64 -10.49
CA VAL A 161 3.12 -9.28 -10.74
C VAL A 161 4.18 -8.20 -10.50
N GLY A 162 5.46 -8.60 -10.56
CA GLY A 162 6.63 -7.72 -10.42
C GLY A 162 6.88 -6.82 -11.64
N ILE A 163 8.15 -6.45 -11.87
CA ILE A 163 8.57 -5.54 -12.96
C ILE A 163 8.29 -6.15 -14.34
N PHE A 164 8.68 -7.41 -14.54
CA PHE A 164 8.42 -8.14 -15.77
C PHE A 164 7.19 -9.03 -15.57
N ARG A 165 6.31 -9.02 -16.56
CA ARG A 165 5.03 -9.71 -16.52
C ARG A 165 4.77 -10.37 -17.86
N ASN A 166 4.07 -11.50 -17.83
CA ASN A 166 3.54 -12.16 -19.00
C ASN A 166 2.14 -12.67 -18.70
N GLU A 167 1.41 -13.06 -19.73
CA GLU A 167 0.02 -13.51 -19.64
C GLU A 167 -0.13 -14.73 -18.72
N ASP A 168 0.74 -15.73 -18.88
CA ASP A 168 0.68 -16.97 -18.09
C ASP A 168 0.84 -16.70 -16.59
N GLY A 169 1.84 -15.89 -16.21
CA GLY A 169 2.11 -15.53 -14.81
C GLY A 169 0.97 -14.71 -14.20
N ILE A 170 0.41 -13.74 -14.93
CA ILE A 170 -0.75 -12.98 -14.44
C ILE A 170 -1.96 -13.91 -14.26
N THR A 171 -2.20 -14.82 -15.22
CA THR A 171 -3.33 -15.76 -15.17
C THR A 171 -3.22 -16.72 -13.99
N GLU A 172 -2.00 -17.19 -13.69
CA GLU A 172 -1.74 -18.02 -12.52
C GLU A 172 -1.92 -17.23 -11.21
N ALA A 173 -1.42 -15.99 -11.15
CA ALA A 173 -1.61 -15.12 -9.98
C ALA A 173 -3.09 -14.87 -9.68
N LEU A 174 -3.93 -14.65 -10.71
CA LEU A 174 -5.37 -14.49 -10.53
C LEU A 174 -6.01 -15.73 -9.91
N LYS A 175 -5.69 -16.93 -10.39
CA LYS A 175 -6.20 -18.19 -9.83
C LYS A 175 -5.78 -18.37 -8.37
N GLU A 176 -4.53 -18.05 -8.05
CA GLU A 176 -4.03 -18.11 -6.67
C GLU A 176 -4.75 -17.11 -5.78
N ILE A 177 -4.94 -15.87 -6.23
CA ILE A 177 -5.68 -14.84 -5.47
C ILE A 177 -7.13 -15.27 -5.25
N ASP A 178 -7.80 -15.83 -6.26
CA ASP A 178 -9.17 -16.35 -6.12
C ASP A 178 -9.25 -17.45 -5.06
N GLN A 179 -8.29 -18.37 -5.04
CA GLN A 179 -8.22 -19.40 -4.01
C GLN A 179 -7.92 -18.80 -2.63
N LEU A 180 -7.00 -17.83 -2.54
CA LEU A 180 -6.69 -17.15 -1.29
C LEU A 180 -7.88 -16.37 -0.74
N MET A 181 -8.72 -15.79 -1.60
CA MET A 181 -9.98 -15.16 -1.21
C MET A 181 -10.98 -16.17 -0.64
N GLU A 182 -11.02 -17.39 -1.17
CA GLU A 182 -11.84 -18.48 -0.61
C GLU A 182 -11.30 -18.93 0.75
N ASP A 183 -9.98 -19.16 0.85
CA ASP A 183 -9.31 -19.50 2.11
C ASP A 183 -9.58 -18.43 3.18
N TYR A 184 -9.53 -17.13 2.81
CA TYR A 184 -9.77 -16.00 3.70
C TYR A 184 -11.18 -16.00 4.32
N LYS A 185 -12.18 -16.54 3.62
CA LYS A 185 -13.56 -16.63 4.16
C LYS A 185 -13.63 -17.51 5.40
N THR A 186 -12.73 -18.47 5.54
CA THR A 186 -12.68 -19.41 6.67
C THR A 186 -11.39 -19.33 7.47
N CYS A 187 -10.51 -18.36 7.18
CA CYS A 187 -9.25 -18.23 7.88
C CYS A 187 -9.44 -17.94 9.36
N TYR A 188 -8.44 -18.32 10.15
CA TYR A 188 -8.37 -17.94 11.56
C TYR A 188 -7.14 -17.05 11.80
N VAL A 189 -7.23 -16.16 12.78
CA VAL A 189 -6.19 -15.15 13.07
C VAL A 189 -4.96 -15.79 13.72
N GLY A 190 -5.16 -16.84 14.52
CA GLY A 190 -4.09 -17.43 15.33
C GLY A 190 -3.83 -16.67 16.63
N ASP A 191 -2.85 -17.17 17.39
CA ASP A 191 -2.52 -16.82 18.79
C ASP A 191 -2.77 -15.35 19.20
N PRO A 192 -3.68 -15.09 20.16
CA PRO A 192 -4.01 -13.73 20.64
C PRO A 192 -2.86 -13.01 21.36
N GLU A 193 -1.73 -13.67 21.62
CA GLU A 193 -0.56 -13.09 22.30
C GLU A 193 0.58 -12.65 21.36
N ARG A 194 0.47 -12.85 20.03
CA ARG A 194 1.57 -12.60 19.07
C ARG A 194 1.29 -11.52 18.01
N THR A 195 0.30 -10.67 18.22
CA THR A 195 0.12 -9.40 17.46
C THR A 195 0.89 -8.26 18.07
#